data_AF-A0A6V7YCT0-F1
#
_entry.id   AF-A0A6V7YCT0-F1
#
_cell.length_a   1.000
_cell.length_b   1.000
_cell.length_c   1.000
_cell.angle_alpha   90.00
_cell.angle_beta   90.00
_cell.angle_gamma   90.00
#
_symmetry.space_group_name_H-M   'P 1'
#
loop_
_entity.id
_entity.type
_entity.pdbx_description
1 polymer ?
#
loop_
_entity_poly.entity_id
_entity_poly.type
_entity_poly.pdbx_seq_one_letter_code
_entity_poly.pdbx_strand_id
1 'polypeptide(L)'
;VYTRALEACGLEFRSDKLWVEFIDWEISNGEFDKAMILFDVLISTPIALFKQFVNSQEPDRILTSEEYNAITDLIYPKIKDSLDGEPLFFMEEYEDDSIPIDGENIEEVQPKTVRRRKHNEHALKAFREEIINRKHQLYLENEREVSIRWVYENAIKRPYFHVKPLERDQLRNWYSYLDFEIRTGKKTRILFLFERCMIACANYEEMWIKYANYLEQLDDLASARAIYKRATGIHCPRKPGIHLAYSAFEEKLGDIETSEAILTEFDRRHPDYISIHLRLISIERRKANKNGNPDYSSLVAKYERLIQDSPSKKVASFWALKLARFHTRFRHDRKLAKKVLKEAISKDKDNVQLYLQLVDLAYSSSHSRDSEIIAAFDTAVDSKDLGLEERYQFSLRKMEFLEEMSGDISRLHQHIEKHLALEKTFDTPPQMTIFHGKRVPLFKETLPQHLVDQKHLKEEEPPEKRPKTEIMD
;
A
#
# COMPACT_ATOMS: atom_id res chain seq x y z
N VAL A 1 25.16 -21.34 -14.91
CA VAL A 1 24.18 -20.26 -15.17
C VAL A 1 22.84 -20.57 -14.52
N TYR A 2 22.27 -21.75 -14.74
CA TYR A 2 20.98 -22.16 -14.16
C TYR A 2 20.89 -22.03 -12.64
N THR A 3 21.92 -22.41 -11.87
CA THR A 3 21.94 -22.24 -10.40
C THR A 3 21.67 -20.79 -9.99
N ARG A 4 22.37 -19.83 -10.61
CA ARG A 4 22.16 -18.39 -10.34
C ARG A 4 20.76 -17.92 -10.77
N ALA A 5 20.21 -18.48 -11.84
CA ALA A 5 18.84 -18.19 -12.26
C ALA A 5 17.82 -18.70 -11.23
N LEU A 6 17.99 -19.92 -10.71
CA LEU A 6 17.15 -20.47 -9.66
C LEU A 6 17.25 -19.71 -8.33
N GLU A 7 18.44 -19.27 -7.94
CA GLU A 7 18.60 -18.40 -6.77
C GLU A 7 17.84 -17.07 -6.92
N ALA A 8 17.81 -16.52 -8.13
CA ALA A 8 17.18 -15.23 -8.41
C ALA A 8 15.65 -15.33 -8.61
N CYS A 9 15.16 -16.36 -9.30
CA CYS A 9 13.75 -16.45 -9.70
C CYS A 9 13.13 -17.86 -9.57
N GLY A 10 13.81 -18.82 -8.95
CA GLY A 10 13.28 -20.18 -8.75
C GLY A 10 12.05 -20.26 -7.83
N LEU A 11 11.80 -19.21 -7.03
CA LEU A 11 10.58 -19.08 -6.21
C LEU A 11 9.38 -18.48 -6.99
N GLU A 12 9.57 -18.08 -8.26
CA GLU A 12 8.49 -17.57 -9.10
C GLU A 12 7.47 -18.67 -9.33
N PHE A 13 6.18 -18.32 -9.17
CA PHE A 13 5.09 -19.28 -9.24
C PHE A 13 4.97 -19.93 -10.62
N ARG A 14 5.46 -19.24 -11.66
CA ARG A 14 5.54 -19.72 -13.06
C ARG A 14 6.98 -19.96 -13.51
N SER A 15 7.84 -20.45 -12.62
CA SER A 15 9.24 -20.83 -12.93
C SER A 15 9.38 -22.26 -13.49
N ASP A 16 8.28 -22.97 -13.71
CA ASP A 16 8.23 -24.38 -14.15
C ASP A 16 9.16 -24.67 -15.35
N LYS A 17 9.15 -23.81 -16.36
CA LYS A 17 10.01 -23.97 -17.54
C LYS A 17 11.50 -23.92 -17.23
N LEU A 18 11.92 -23.01 -16.34
CA LEU A 18 13.33 -22.87 -15.96
C LEU A 18 13.84 -24.12 -15.26
N TRP A 19 13.00 -24.70 -14.40
CA TRP A 19 13.35 -25.93 -13.71
C TRP A 19 13.40 -27.14 -14.65
N VAL A 20 12.41 -27.29 -15.54
CA VAL A 20 12.40 -28.37 -16.53
C VAL A 20 13.64 -28.28 -17.43
N GLU A 21 13.96 -27.09 -17.93
CA GLU A 21 15.13 -26.89 -18.79
C GLU A 21 16.44 -27.23 -18.07
N PHE A 22 16.58 -26.89 -16.79
CA PHE A 22 17.77 -27.23 -16.03
C PHE A 22 17.87 -28.74 -15.76
N ILE A 23 16.75 -29.39 -15.43
CA ILE A 23 16.69 -30.85 -15.25
C ILE A 23 17.06 -31.56 -16.56
N ASP A 24 16.45 -31.15 -17.69
CA ASP A 24 16.72 -31.72 -19.01
C ASP A 24 18.19 -31.53 -19.42
N TRP A 25 18.79 -30.40 -19.04
CA TRP A 25 20.21 -30.13 -19.27
C TRP A 25 21.13 -31.07 -18.48
N GLU A 26 20.88 -31.29 -17.18
CA GLU A 26 21.66 -32.24 -16.37
C GLU A 26 21.49 -33.68 -16.89
N ILE A 27 20.26 -34.07 -17.27
CA ILE A 27 19.98 -35.37 -17.89
C ILE A 27 20.76 -35.55 -19.19
N SER A 28 20.80 -34.51 -20.05
CA SER A 28 21.51 -34.55 -21.32
C SER A 28 23.03 -34.67 -21.16
N ASN A 29 23.58 -34.19 -20.05
CA ASN A 29 25.00 -34.34 -19.70
C ASN A 29 25.30 -35.68 -19.01
N GLY A 30 24.29 -36.50 -18.75
CA GLY A 30 24.45 -37.78 -18.05
C GLY A 30 24.62 -37.65 -16.53
N GLU A 31 24.35 -36.48 -15.95
CA GLU A 31 24.50 -36.15 -14.53
C GLU A 31 23.18 -36.42 -13.77
N PHE A 32 22.78 -37.69 -13.71
CA PHE A 32 21.46 -38.11 -13.19
C PHE A 32 21.29 -37.89 -11.68
N ASP A 33 22.38 -37.94 -10.92
CA ASP A 33 22.41 -37.61 -9.49
C ASP A 33 22.10 -36.12 -9.26
N LYS A 34 22.67 -35.23 -10.08
CA LYS A 34 22.37 -33.80 -10.05
C LYS A 34 20.92 -33.52 -10.46
N ALA A 35 20.43 -34.21 -11.50
CA ALA A 35 19.03 -34.12 -11.88
C ALA A 35 18.10 -34.55 -10.73
N MET A 36 18.44 -35.61 -9.99
CA MET A 36 17.69 -36.04 -8.81
C MET A 36 17.71 -34.97 -7.70
N ILE A 37 18.85 -34.34 -7.43
CA ILE A 37 18.94 -33.22 -6.48
C ILE A 37 18.02 -32.06 -6.90
N LEU A 38 17.92 -31.76 -8.20
CA LEU A 38 17.00 -30.73 -8.70
C LEU A 38 15.53 -31.10 -8.49
N PHE A 39 15.15 -32.37 -8.71
CA PHE A 39 13.80 -32.85 -8.36
C PHE A 39 13.52 -32.78 -6.86
N ASP A 40 14.54 -32.96 -6.02
CA ASP A 40 14.43 -32.89 -4.57
C ASP A 40 14.20 -31.46 -4.06
N VAL A 41 14.86 -30.50 -4.68
CA VAL A 41 14.63 -29.08 -4.42
C VAL A 41 13.28 -28.65 -5.01
N LEU A 42 12.89 -29.19 -6.18
CA LEU A 42 11.66 -28.81 -6.87
C LEU A 42 10.46 -29.70 -6.54
N ILE A 43 9.81 -29.40 -5.42
CA ILE A 43 8.48 -29.97 -5.12
C ILE A 43 7.37 -29.32 -6.00
N SER A 44 7.73 -28.43 -6.93
CA SER A 44 6.82 -27.79 -7.91
C SER A 44 6.72 -28.51 -9.26
N THR A 45 7.50 -29.57 -9.49
CA THR A 45 7.43 -30.30 -10.77
C THR A 45 6.13 -31.09 -10.84
N PRO A 46 5.44 -31.16 -12.00
CA PRO A 46 4.41 -32.14 -12.20
C PRO A 46 4.95 -33.53 -11.83
N ILE A 47 4.32 -34.21 -10.87
CA ILE A 47 4.74 -35.55 -10.40
C ILE A 47 4.90 -36.55 -11.56
N ALA A 48 4.22 -36.30 -12.68
CA ALA A 48 4.36 -37.03 -13.92
C ALA A 48 5.79 -37.04 -14.47
N LEU A 49 6.48 -35.89 -14.50
CA LEU A 49 7.84 -35.78 -15.03
C LEU A 49 8.84 -36.51 -14.12
N PHE A 50 8.71 -36.34 -12.80
CA PHE A 50 9.52 -37.08 -11.83
C PHE A 50 9.31 -38.59 -11.95
N LYS A 51 8.06 -39.05 -12.07
CA LYS A 51 7.73 -40.46 -12.28
C LYS A 51 8.35 -40.98 -13.58
N GLN A 52 8.28 -40.22 -14.67
CA GLN A 52 8.90 -40.58 -15.94
C GLN A 52 10.42 -40.72 -15.80
N PHE A 53 11.07 -39.77 -15.12
CA PHE A 53 12.50 -39.81 -14.83
C PHE A 53 12.89 -41.05 -14.03
N VAL A 54 12.25 -41.31 -12.89
CA VAL A 54 12.51 -42.50 -12.04
C VAL A 54 12.26 -43.80 -12.80
N ASN A 55 11.24 -43.84 -13.66
CA ASN A 55 10.93 -45.02 -14.48
C ASN A 55 11.92 -45.24 -15.63
N SER A 56 12.72 -44.24 -16.01
CA SER A 56 13.71 -44.32 -17.09
C SER A 56 15.12 -44.70 -16.62
N GLN A 57 15.38 -44.66 -15.31
CA GLN A 57 16.70 -44.88 -14.74
C GLN A 57 16.77 -46.14 -13.86
N GLU A 58 17.98 -46.65 -13.67
CA GLU A 58 18.32 -47.65 -12.65
C GLU A 58 18.52 -46.96 -11.29
N PRO A 59 18.08 -47.56 -10.17
CA PRO A 59 18.13 -46.96 -8.84
C PRO A 59 19.51 -46.46 -8.40
N ASP A 60 20.58 -47.18 -8.73
CA ASP A 60 21.96 -46.83 -8.36
C ASP A 60 22.51 -45.61 -9.12
N ARG A 61 21.83 -45.15 -10.17
CA ARG A 61 22.22 -43.94 -10.93
C ARG A 61 21.65 -42.66 -10.35
N ILE A 62 20.57 -42.76 -9.59
CA ILE A 62 19.80 -41.62 -9.08
C ILE A 62 19.83 -41.53 -7.56
N LEU A 63 20.24 -42.59 -6.86
CA LEU A 63 20.31 -42.63 -5.40
C LEU A 63 21.76 -42.57 -4.91
N THR A 64 21.96 -41.93 -3.76
CA THR A 64 23.20 -42.09 -3.02
C THR A 64 23.32 -43.49 -2.44
N SER A 65 24.54 -43.93 -2.12
CA SER A 65 24.79 -45.25 -1.51
C SER A 65 23.98 -45.47 -0.22
N GLU A 66 23.82 -44.42 0.59
CA GLU A 66 23.05 -44.46 1.83
C GLU A 66 21.56 -44.66 1.56
N GLU A 67 20.98 -43.89 0.63
CA GLU A 67 19.57 -44.00 0.26
C GLU A 67 19.25 -45.34 -0.40
N TYR A 68 20.14 -45.80 -1.28
CA TYR A 68 20.02 -47.09 -1.94
C TYR A 68 19.96 -48.23 -0.91
N ASN A 69 20.88 -48.25 0.05
CA ASN A 69 20.91 -49.27 1.10
C ASN A 69 19.65 -49.18 1.98
N ALA A 70 19.24 -47.98 2.38
CA ALA A 70 18.05 -47.78 3.20
C ALA A 70 16.75 -48.23 2.48
N ILE A 71 16.64 -48.01 1.17
CA ILE A 71 15.51 -48.51 0.38
C ILE A 71 15.60 -50.03 0.25
N THR A 72 16.79 -50.58 0.00
CA THR A 72 17.03 -52.02 -0.10
C THR A 72 16.55 -52.74 1.15
N ASP A 73 16.95 -52.28 2.34
CA ASP A 73 16.57 -52.86 3.63
C ASP A 73 15.04 -52.87 3.84
N LEU A 74 14.34 -51.87 3.30
CA LEU A 74 12.90 -51.74 3.41
C LEU A 74 12.13 -52.62 2.42
N ILE A 75 12.60 -52.71 1.17
CA ILE A 75 11.88 -53.42 0.09
C ILE A 75 12.24 -54.90 0.05
N TYR A 76 13.49 -55.29 0.36
CA TYR A 76 13.98 -56.65 0.21
C TYR A 76 13.13 -57.69 0.96
N PRO A 77 12.72 -57.47 2.22
CA PRO A 77 11.84 -58.40 2.93
C PRO A 77 10.49 -58.62 2.24
N LYS A 78 10.01 -57.65 1.46
CA LYS A 78 8.71 -57.70 0.77
C LYS A 78 8.78 -58.41 -0.59
N ILE A 79 9.95 -58.42 -1.22
CA ILE A 79 10.14 -58.97 -2.57
C ILE A 79 10.94 -60.28 -2.60
N LYS A 80 11.58 -60.67 -1.48
CA LYS A 80 12.45 -61.85 -1.40
C LYS A 80 11.82 -63.11 -2.02
N ASP A 81 10.55 -63.38 -1.70
CA ASP A 81 9.85 -64.57 -2.19
C ASP A 81 9.52 -64.45 -3.69
N SER A 82 9.36 -63.23 -4.20
CA SER A 82 9.13 -62.95 -5.64
C SER A 82 10.41 -62.99 -6.47
N LEU A 83 11.59 -62.94 -5.85
CA LEU A 83 12.87 -63.07 -6.54
C LEU A 83 13.22 -64.52 -6.87
N ASP A 84 12.55 -65.51 -6.25
CA ASP A 84 12.78 -66.95 -6.48
C ASP A 84 14.26 -67.38 -6.40
N GLY A 85 15.03 -66.75 -5.50
CA GLY A 85 16.46 -67.02 -5.32
C GLY A 85 17.39 -66.30 -6.30
N GLU A 86 16.87 -65.55 -7.27
CA GLU A 86 17.65 -64.68 -8.15
C GLU A 86 18.25 -63.49 -7.39
N PRO A 87 19.41 -62.96 -7.82
CA PRO A 87 20.01 -61.80 -7.20
C PRO A 87 19.20 -60.53 -7.43
N LEU A 88 19.35 -59.55 -6.53
CA LEU A 88 18.66 -58.25 -6.61
C LEU A 88 19.01 -57.48 -7.90
N PHE A 89 20.24 -57.64 -8.37
CA PHE A 89 20.76 -57.06 -9.60
C PHE A 89 21.83 -57.95 -10.22
N PHE A 90 22.04 -57.76 -11.52
CA PHE A 90 23.12 -58.35 -12.31
C PHE A 90 24.10 -57.25 -12.72
N MET A 91 25.35 -57.60 -12.99
CA MET A 91 26.33 -56.66 -13.55
C MET A 91 26.35 -56.82 -15.08
N GLU A 92 25.96 -55.78 -15.81
CA GLU A 92 26.04 -55.71 -17.27
C GLU A 92 27.12 -54.71 -17.70
N GLU A 93 27.81 -55.03 -18.80
CA GLU A 93 28.79 -54.14 -19.44
C GLU A 93 28.07 -53.27 -20.47
N TYR A 94 28.21 -51.96 -20.34
CA TYR A 94 27.65 -50.96 -21.25
C TYR A 94 28.77 -50.20 -21.95
N GLU A 95 28.56 -49.85 -23.20
CA GLU A 95 29.40 -48.90 -23.92
C GLU A 95 29.11 -47.47 -23.41
N ASP A 96 30.16 -46.72 -23.09
CA ASP A 96 30.06 -45.37 -22.57
C ASP A 96 29.81 -44.35 -23.69
N ASP A 97 28.54 -44.05 -23.96
CA ASP A 97 28.11 -43.07 -24.97
C ASP A 97 28.37 -41.60 -24.56
N SER A 98 28.93 -41.34 -23.38
CA SER A 98 29.08 -39.97 -22.83
C SER A 98 30.27 -39.17 -23.38
N ILE A 99 30.80 -39.52 -24.56
CA ILE A 99 31.89 -38.78 -25.20
C ILE A 99 31.37 -37.38 -25.59
N PRO A 100 31.93 -36.28 -25.05
CA PRO A 100 31.54 -34.94 -25.45
C PRO A 100 31.87 -34.71 -26.93
N ILE A 101 30.88 -34.26 -27.70
CA ILE A 101 31.14 -33.62 -29.00
C ILE A 101 31.70 -32.24 -28.69
N ASP A 102 33.00 -32.13 -28.44
CA ASP A 102 33.68 -30.84 -28.45
C ASP A 102 34.95 -30.89 -29.30
N GLY A 103 34.94 -30.01 -30.31
CA GLY A 103 35.97 -29.56 -31.23
C GLY A 103 37.35 -30.23 -31.26
N GLU A 104 37.71 -30.69 -32.46
CA GLU A 104 39.07 -30.77 -33.00
C GLU A 104 40.10 -31.62 -32.22
N ASN A 105 39.94 -32.94 -32.27
CA ASN A 105 41.02 -33.88 -32.61
C ASN A 105 40.44 -35.30 -32.75
N ILE A 106 40.43 -35.83 -33.98
CA ILE A 106 40.04 -37.21 -34.28
C ILE A 106 41.28 -38.09 -34.06
N GLU A 107 41.52 -38.51 -32.82
CA GLU A 107 42.16 -39.81 -32.56
C GLU A 107 41.06 -40.76 -32.08
N GLU A 108 41.01 -41.96 -32.66
CA GLU A 108 40.00 -43.00 -32.40
C GLU A 108 39.84 -43.24 -30.88
N VAL A 109 38.77 -42.68 -30.30
CA VAL A 109 38.40 -42.93 -28.92
C VAL A 109 37.78 -44.34 -28.86
N GLN A 110 38.53 -45.30 -28.31
CA GLN A 110 37.97 -46.62 -28.03
C GLN A 110 36.80 -46.49 -27.04
N PRO A 111 35.65 -47.16 -27.27
CA PRO A 111 34.53 -47.12 -26.36
C PRO A 111 34.95 -47.67 -25.00
N LYS A 112 34.85 -46.84 -23.95
CA LYS A 112 35.07 -47.30 -22.58
C LYS A 112 33.89 -48.19 -22.19
N THR A 113 34.16 -49.45 -21.88
CA THR A 113 33.15 -50.36 -21.33
C THR A 113 33.03 -50.12 -19.82
N VAL A 114 31.82 -49.80 -19.36
CA VAL A 114 31.50 -49.55 -17.94
C VAL A 114 30.60 -50.66 -17.43
N ARG A 115 30.97 -51.27 -16.31
CA ARG A 115 30.12 -52.26 -15.61
C ARG A 115 29.09 -51.54 -14.73
N ARG A 116 27.80 -51.79 -14.97
CA ARG A 116 26.69 -51.17 -14.24
C ARG A 116 25.72 -52.23 -13.72
N ARG A 117 24.95 -51.87 -12.69
CA ARG A 117 23.92 -52.75 -12.13
C ARG A 117 22.69 -52.70 -13.01
N LYS A 118 22.06 -53.85 -13.20
CA LYS A 118 20.73 -54.00 -13.79
C LYS A 118 19.87 -54.77 -12.83
N HIS A 119 18.85 -54.12 -12.29
CA HIS A 119 18.03 -54.71 -11.25
C HIS A 119 17.07 -55.75 -11.83
N ASN A 120 16.78 -56.80 -11.05
CA ASN A 120 15.69 -57.72 -11.36
C ASN A 120 14.36 -56.94 -11.50
N GLU A 121 13.46 -57.35 -12.37
CA GLU A 121 12.20 -56.63 -12.63
C GLU A 121 11.37 -56.38 -11.36
N HIS A 122 11.28 -57.37 -10.46
CA HIS A 122 10.57 -57.24 -9.19
C HIS A 122 11.26 -56.24 -8.26
N ALA A 123 12.61 -56.27 -8.21
CA ALA A 123 13.40 -55.31 -7.44
C ALA A 123 13.27 -53.90 -7.99
N LEU A 124 13.43 -53.74 -9.30
CA LEU A 124 13.35 -52.48 -10.03
C LEU A 124 11.98 -51.81 -9.81
N LYS A 125 10.89 -52.58 -9.90
CA LYS A 125 9.54 -52.10 -9.62
C LYS A 125 9.41 -51.60 -8.17
N ALA A 126 9.86 -52.40 -7.20
CA ALA A 126 9.76 -52.05 -5.79
C ALA A 126 10.62 -50.82 -5.42
N PHE A 127 11.82 -50.69 -5.98
CA PHE A 127 12.64 -49.48 -5.85
C PHE A 127 11.91 -48.25 -6.39
N ARG A 128 11.39 -48.31 -7.62
CA ARG A 128 10.67 -47.19 -8.25
C ARG A 128 9.46 -46.76 -7.43
N GLU A 129 8.65 -47.71 -6.98
CA GLU A 129 7.48 -47.43 -6.13
C GLU A 129 7.87 -46.72 -4.82
N GLU A 130 8.92 -47.19 -4.13
CA GLU A 130 9.37 -46.59 -2.88
C GLU A 130 9.98 -45.19 -3.08
N ILE A 131 10.79 -44.99 -4.13
CA ILE A 131 11.34 -43.68 -4.49
C ILE A 131 10.21 -42.68 -4.75
N ILE A 132 9.20 -43.09 -5.53
CA ILE A 132 8.03 -42.26 -5.84
C ILE A 132 7.22 -41.97 -4.57
N ASN A 133 7.00 -42.97 -3.72
CA ASN A 133 6.21 -42.84 -2.50
C ASN A 133 6.86 -41.87 -1.50
N ARG A 134 8.19 -41.93 -1.33
CA ARG A 134 8.93 -41.00 -0.46
C ARG A 134 8.72 -39.54 -0.88
N LYS A 135 8.65 -39.26 -2.18
CA LYS A 135 8.40 -37.90 -2.70
C LYS A 135 6.92 -37.53 -2.76
N HIS A 136 6.01 -38.51 -2.69
CA HIS A 136 4.57 -38.27 -2.79
C HIS A 136 4.03 -37.41 -1.65
N GLN A 137 4.51 -37.59 -0.41
CA GLN A 137 4.07 -36.77 0.73
C GLN A 137 4.47 -35.31 0.57
N LEU A 138 5.72 -35.05 0.17
CA LEU A 138 6.21 -33.71 -0.13
C LEU A 138 5.37 -33.05 -1.24
N TYR A 139 5.09 -33.78 -2.32
CA TYR A 139 4.21 -33.31 -3.39
C TYR A 139 2.82 -32.90 -2.88
N LEU A 140 2.18 -33.72 -2.04
CA LEU A 140 0.84 -33.42 -1.50
C LEU A 140 0.85 -32.17 -0.60
N GLU A 141 1.91 -31.97 0.18
CA GLU A 141 2.08 -30.75 0.98
C GLU A 141 2.24 -29.51 0.09
N ASN A 142 3.06 -29.60 -0.96
CA ASN A 142 3.22 -28.50 -1.90
C ASN A 142 1.94 -28.20 -2.70
N GLU A 143 1.22 -29.24 -3.14
CA GLU A 143 -0.05 -29.09 -3.86
C GLU A 143 -1.06 -28.29 -3.02
N ARG A 144 -1.12 -28.53 -1.71
CA ARG A 144 -1.94 -27.71 -0.78
C ARG A 144 -1.47 -26.27 -0.74
N GLU A 145 -0.17 -26.02 -0.59
CA GLU A 145 0.39 -24.66 -0.55
C GLU A 145 0.17 -23.89 -1.87
N VAL A 146 0.24 -24.59 -3.01
CA VAL A 146 -0.07 -24.09 -4.36
C VAL A 146 -1.55 -23.77 -4.48
N SER A 147 -2.43 -24.70 -4.07
CA SER A 147 -3.89 -24.55 -4.15
C SER A 147 -4.39 -23.33 -3.38
N ILE A 148 -3.88 -23.09 -2.17
CA ILE A 148 -4.23 -21.91 -1.36
C ILE A 148 -3.85 -20.60 -2.07
N ARG A 149 -2.77 -20.60 -2.86
CA ARG A 149 -2.26 -19.41 -3.56
C ARG A 149 -2.80 -19.25 -4.96
N TRP A 150 -3.34 -20.31 -5.54
CA TRP A 150 -3.88 -20.34 -6.89
C TRP A 150 -4.92 -19.25 -7.12
N VAL A 151 -5.77 -18.97 -6.12
CA VAL A 151 -6.79 -17.91 -6.20
C VAL A 151 -6.17 -16.55 -6.48
N TYR A 152 -5.03 -16.23 -5.85
CA TYR A 152 -4.32 -14.98 -6.07
C TYR A 152 -3.52 -15.00 -7.38
N GLU A 153 -2.80 -16.09 -7.65
CA GLU A 153 -1.93 -16.23 -8.83
C GLU A 153 -2.70 -16.26 -10.14
N ASN A 154 -3.88 -16.90 -10.14
CA ASN A 154 -4.78 -16.92 -11.29
C ASN A 154 -5.44 -15.54 -11.54
N ALA A 155 -5.62 -14.73 -10.50
CA ALA A 155 -6.15 -13.38 -10.61
C ALA A 155 -5.12 -12.36 -11.14
N ILE A 156 -3.82 -12.70 -11.17
CA ILE A 156 -2.77 -11.87 -11.78
C ILE A 156 -2.80 -12.06 -13.30
N LYS A 157 -3.42 -11.10 -14.01
CA LYS A 157 -3.45 -11.10 -15.47
C LYS A 157 -2.18 -10.53 -16.09
N ARG A 158 -1.50 -9.62 -15.40
CA ARG A 158 -0.31 -8.92 -15.89
C ARG A 158 0.84 -8.99 -14.87
N PRO A 159 1.67 -10.04 -14.93
CA PRO A 159 2.79 -10.23 -14.00
C PRO A 159 4.03 -9.39 -14.36
N TYR A 160 4.03 -8.74 -15.51
CA TYR A 160 5.13 -7.91 -16.01
C TYR A 160 4.80 -6.40 -15.94
N PHE A 161 5.83 -5.56 -16.00
CA PHE A 161 5.66 -4.11 -16.04
C PHE A 161 4.98 -3.66 -17.33
N HIS A 162 4.02 -2.74 -17.21
CA HIS A 162 3.44 -2.06 -18.37
C HIS A 162 2.96 -0.65 -17.97
N VAL A 163 3.10 0.31 -18.88
CA VAL A 163 2.78 1.73 -18.63
C VAL A 163 1.29 2.00 -18.41
N LYS A 164 0.40 1.26 -19.09
CA LYS A 164 -1.05 1.35 -18.86
C LYS A 164 -1.38 0.97 -17.41
N PRO A 165 -2.20 1.74 -16.69
CA PRO A 165 -2.62 1.38 -15.35
C PRO A 165 -3.23 -0.04 -15.27
N LEU A 166 -2.94 -0.74 -14.18
CA LEU A 166 -3.66 -1.92 -13.73
C LEU A 166 -5.10 -1.57 -13.37
N GLU A 167 -5.99 -2.52 -13.59
CA GLU A 167 -7.37 -2.49 -13.11
C GLU A 167 -7.39 -2.49 -11.58
N ARG A 168 -8.39 -1.83 -10.99
CA ARG A 168 -8.56 -1.75 -9.53
C ARG A 168 -8.62 -3.13 -8.86
N ASP A 169 -9.23 -4.10 -9.53
CA ASP A 169 -9.34 -5.48 -9.03
C ASP A 169 -7.98 -6.18 -8.97
N GLN A 170 -7.09 -5.91 -9.94
CA GLN A 170 -5.73 -6.48 -9.91
C GLN A 170 -4.89 -5.84 -8.81
N LEU A 171 -5.01 -4.53 -8.59
CA LEU A 171 -4.36 -3.87 -7.45
C LEU A 171 -4.87 -4.43 -6.11
N ARG A 172 -6.20 -4.60 -5.98
CA ARG A 172 -6.79 -5.22 -4.79
C ARG A 172 -6.28 -6.64 -4.58
N ASN A 173 -6.15 -7.43 -5.64
CA ASN A 173 -5.58 -8.78 -5.56
C ASN A 173 -4.14 -8.77 -5.04
N TRP A 174 -3.26 -7.90 -5.57
CA TRP A 174 -1.89 -7.76 -5.06
C TRP A 174 -1.85 -7.39 -3.58
N TYR A 175 -2.70 -6.45 -3.15
CA TYR A 175 -2.84 -6.10 -1.74
C TYR A 175 -3.24 -7.29 -0.88
N SER A 176 -4.32 -7.98 -1.25
CA SER A 176 -4.82 -9.14 -0.51
C SER A 176 -3.82 -10.29 -0.49
N TYR A 177 -3.06 -10.48 -1.58
CA TYR A 177 -2.05 -11.53 -1.64
C TYR A 177 -0.84 -11.23 -0.75
N LEU A 178 -0.36 -9.98 -0.76
CA LEU A 178 0.69 -9.54 0.17
C LEU A 178 0.23 -9.66 1.63
N ASP A 179 -0.98 -9.24 1.95
CA ASP A 179 -1.55 -9.37 3.29
C ASP A 179 -1.70 -10.83 3.72
N PHE A 180 -2.01 -11.73 2.78
CA PHE A 180 -2.03 -13.16 3.02
C PHE A 180 -0.64 -13.69 3.38
N GLU A 181 0.39 -13.46 2.54
CA GLU A 181 1.73 -13.97 2.84
C GLU A 181 2.33 -13.33 4.11
N ILE A 182 2.05 -12.05 4.38
CA ILE A 182 2.48 -11.41 5.64
C ILE A 182 1.90 -12.14 6.85
N ARG A 183 0.62 -12.55 6.79
CA ARG A 183 -0.02 -13.33 7.86
C ARG A 183 0.53 -14.75 8.00
N THR A 184 1.01 -15.38 6.92
CA THR A 184 1.63 -16.72 7.00
C THR A 184 3.04 -16.68 7.60
N GLY A 185 3.71 -15.52 7.56
CA GLY A 185 4.97 -15.28 8.28
C GLY A 185 6.24 -15.86 7.63
N LYS A 186 6.15 -16.43 6.42
CA LYS A 186 7.32 -16.98 5.69
C LYS A 186 8.15 -15.85 5.04
N LYS A 187 9.08 -15.23 5.78
CA LYS A 187 9.87 -14.04 5.36
C LYS A 187 10.39 -14.09 3.92
N THR A 188 11.10 -15.16 3.54
CA THR A 188 11.68 -15.30 2.18
C THR A 188 10.61 -15.19 1.09
N ARG A 189 9.44 -15.82 1.29
CA ARG A 189 8.32 -15.76 0.34
C ARG A 189 7.70 -14.37 0.28
N ILE A 190 7.56 -13.71 1.43
CA ILE A 190 7.00 -12.37 1.52
C ILE A 190 7.86 -11.38 0.74
N LEU A 191 9.18 -11.39 0.98
CA LEU A 191 10.13 -10.52 0.28
C LEU A 191 10.13 -10.78 -1.23
N PHE A 192 10.12 -12.06 -1.61
CA PHE A 192 10.05 -12.44 -3.02
C PHE A 192 8.75 -11.98 -3.69
N LEU A 193 7.61 -12.11 -3.02
CA LEU A 193 6.33 -11.60 -3.52
C LEU A 193 6.30 -10.08 -3.61
N PHE A 194 6.92 -9.36 -2.67
CA PHE A 194 7.09 -7.91 -2.77
C PHE A 194 7.88 -7.52 -4.01
N GLU A 195 9.03 -8.13 -4.27
CA GLU A 195 9.83 -7.86 -5.47
C GLU A 195 9.05 -8.14 -6.75
N ARG A 196 8.30 -9.26 -6.82
CA ARG A 196 7.37 -9.54 -7.94
C ARG A 196 6.32 -8.45 -8.10
N CYS A 197 5.69 -8.04 -7.01
CA CYS A 197 4.71 -6.96 -7.01
C CYS A 197 5.32 -5.65 -7.52
N MET A 198 6.57 -5.33 -7.16
CA MET A 198 7.25 -4.11 -7.63
C MET A 198 7.50 -4.11 -9.14
N ILE A 199 7.57 -5.27 -9.81
CA ILE A 199 7.66 -5.35 -11.27
C ILE A 199 6.33 -4.90 -11.90
N ALA A 200 5.22 -5.54 -11.54
CA ALA A 200 3.91 -5.24 -12.14
C ALA A 200 3.34 -3.89 -11.67
N CYS A 201 3.61 -3.53 -10.41
CA CYS A 201 3.07 -2.36 -9.71
C CYS A 201 4.10 -1.24 -9.51
N ALA A 202 5.16 -1.19 -10.31
CA ALA A 202 6.25 -0.21 -10.15
C ALA A 202 5.78 1.24 -10.02
N ASN A 203 4.70 1.63 -10.73
CA ASN A 203 4.20 3.00 -10.72
C ASN A 203 3.23 3.31 -9.56
N TYR A 204 3.02 2.41 -8.60
CA TYR A 204 2.03 2.55 -7.51
C TYR A 204 2.74 2.79 -6.17
N GLU A 205 2.80 4.05 -5.73
CA GLU A 205 3.55 4.46 -4.54
C GLU A 205 3.06 3.77 -3.26
N GLU A 206 1.77 3.46 -3.20
CA GLU A 206 1.13 2.78 -2.09
C GLU A 206 1.66 1.34 -1.88
N MET A 207 2.14 0.68 -2.95
CA MET A 207 2.77 -0.64 -2.87
C MET A 207 4.21 -0.55 -2.34
N TRP A 208 4.95 0.48 -2.76
CA TRP A 208 6.29 0.78 -2.26
C TRP A 208 6.28 1.14 -0.77
N ILE A 209 5.34 1.98 -0.35
CA ILE A 209 5.16 2.36 1.06
C ILE A 209 4.83 1.11 1.90
N LYS A 210 3.94 0.24 1.41
CA LYS A 210 3.64 -1.02 2.09
C LYS A 210 4.89 -1.90 2.26
N TYR A 211 5.73 -1.98 1.24
CA TYR A 211 6.96 -2.77 1.30
C TYR A 211 7.96 -2.19 2.32
N ALA A 212 8.21 -0.88 2.27
CA ALA A 212 9.08 -0.23 3.23
C ALA A 212 8.56 -0.38 4.68
N ASN A 213 7.26 -0.22 4.90
CA ASN A 213 6.64 -0.41 6.20
C ASN A 213 6.78 -1.85 6.73
N TYR A 214 6.70 -2.87 5.86
CA TYR A 214 6.93 -4.25 6.27
C TYR A 214 8.39 -4.46 6.72
N LEU A 215 9.36 -3.88 6.01
CA LEU A 215 10.77 -3.93 6.41
C LEU A 215 11.03 -3.17 7.72
N GLU A 216 10.37 -2.03 7.92
CA GLU A 216 10.40 -1.31 9.20
C GLU A 216 9.86 -2.14 10.36
N GLN A 217 8.79 -2.92 10.14
CA GLN A 217 8.24 -3.82 11.17
C GLN A 217 9.21 -4.96 11.53
N LEU A 218 10.10 -5.33 10.62
CA LEU A 218 11.17 -6.30 10.85
C LEU A 218 12.45 -5.67 11.41
N ASP A 219 12.45 -4.37 11.71
CA ASP A 219 13.62 -3.58 12.10
C ASP A 219 14.76 -3.57 11.04
N ASP A 220 14.44 -3.88 9.79
CA ASP A 220 15.38 -3.81 8.67
C ASP A 220 15.35 -2.43 8.01
N LEU A 221 15.85 -1.44 8.77
CA LEU A 221 15.82 -0.02 8.40
C LEU A 221 16.71 0.28 7.18
N ALA A 222 17.79 -0.49 7.00
CA ALA A 222 18.68 -0.33 5.85
C ALA A 222 17.96 -0.72 4.55
N SER A 223 17.29 -1.87 4.53
CA SER A 223 16.49 -2.30 3.39
C SER A 223 15.29 -1.38 3.16
N ALA A 224 14.57 -0.97 4.22
CA ALA A 224 13.46 -0.02 4.09
C ALA A 224 13.89 1.29 3.40
N ARG A 225 15.05 1.84 3.80
CA ARG A 225 15.66 3.01 3.15
C ARG A 225 16.01 2.74 1.68
N ALA A 226 16.54 1.57 1.36
CA ALA A 226 16.84 1.19 -0.02
C ALA A 226 15.57 1.12 -0.89
N ILE A 227 14.46 0.62 -0.35
CA ILE A 227 13.15 0.60 -1.02
C ILE A 227 12.66 2.03 -1.30
N TYR A 228 12.71 2.93 -0.31
CA TYR A 228 12.35 4.33 -0.52
C TYR A 228 13.23 5.01 -1.58
N LYS A 229 14.56 4.80 -1.54
CA LYS A 229 15.48 5.34 -2.55
C LYS A 229 15.19 4.81 -3.95
N ARG A 230 14.90 3.50 -4.10
CA ARG A 230 14.52 2.89 -5.38
C ARG A 230 13.21 3.47 -5.90
N ALA A 231 12.20 3.60 -5.03
CA ALA A 231 10.90 4.15 -5.38
C ALA A 231 10.99 5.63 -5.81
N THR A 232 11.64 6.48 -5.00
CA THR A 232 11.75 7.92 -5.26
C THR A 232 12.72 8.26 -6.39
N GLY A 233 13.79 7.48 -6.58
CA GLY A 233 14.82 7.74 -7.59
C GLY A 233 14.46 7.26 -8.99
N ILE A 234 13.74 6.14 -9.12
CA ILE A 234 13.55 5.46 -10.41
C ILE A 234 12.07 5.44 -10.81
N HIS A 235 11.19 4.90 -9.96
CA HIS A 235 9.84 4.51 -10.40
C HIS A 235 8.77 5.59 -10.17
N CYS A 236 8.85 6.30 -9.05
CA CYS A 236 7.86 7.28 -8.59
C CYS A 236 8.45 8.68 -8.32
N PRO A 237 9.36 9.22 -9.16
CA PRO A 237 10.06 10.48 -8.85
C PRO A 237 9.12 11.69 -8.75
N ARG A 238 7.99 11.68 -9.46
CA ARG A 238 7.03 12.79 -9.53
C ARG A 238 5.86 12.67 -8.54
N LYS A 239 5.78 11.59 -7.76
CA LYS A 239 4.63 11.35 -6.87
C LYS A 239 4.94 11.83 -5.46
N PRO A 240 4.25 12.85 -4.92
CA PRO A 240 4.61 13.44 -3.63
C PRO A 240 4.43 12.48 -2.44
N GLY A 241 3.51 11.51 -2.53
CA GLY A 241 3.17 10.62 -1.42
C GLY A 241 4.37 9.78 -0.94
N ILE A 242 5.11 9.17 -1.86
CA ILE A 242 6.30 8.38 -1.54
C ILE A 242 7.44 9.23 -0.94
N HIS A 243 7.64 10.47 -1.41
CA HIS A 243 8.65 11.37 -0.86
C HIS A 243 8.27 11.87 0.54
N LEU A 244 6.99 12.14 0.78
CA LEU A 244 6.46 12.46 2.10
C LEU A 244 6.64 11.28 3.08
N ALA A 245 6.36 10.06 2.63
CA ALA A 245 6.59 8.85 3.42
C ALA A 245 8.08 8.64 3.73
N TYR A 246 8.94 8.83 2.73
CA TYR A 246 10.39 8.69 2.91
C TYR A 246 10.96 9.74 3.90
N SER A 247 10.54 11.00 3.74
CA SER A 247 10.88 12.07 4.70
C SER A 247 10.38 11.77 6.11
N ALA A 248 9.18 11.18 6.26
CA ALA A 248 8.66 10.77 7.57
C ALA A 248 9.45 9.62 8.19
N PHE A 249 9.89 8.65 7.39
CA PHE A 249 10.76 7.58 7.81
C PHE A 249 12.11 8.10 8.35
N GLU A 250 12.82 8.95 7.61
CA GLU A 250 14.12 9.48 8.07
C GLU A 250 13.97 10.36 9.33
N GLU A 251 12.91 11.18 9.41
CA GLU A 251 12.67 11.99 10.61
C GLU A 251 12.37 11.11 11.85
N LYS A 252 11.63 10.01 11.67
CA LYS A 252 11.34 9.04 12.75
C LYS A 252 12.62 8.40 13.28
N LEU A 253 13.63 8.22 12.42
CA LEU A 253 14.97 7.74 12.82
C LEU A 253 15.85 8.84 13.42
N GLY A 254 15.38 10.07 13.47
CA GLY A 254 16.09 11.23 14.02
C GLY A 254 16.94 12.00 13.01
N ASP A 255 16.99 11.56 11.75
CA ASP A 255 17.72 12.23 10.66
C ASP A 255 16.84 13.32 10.03
N ILE A 256 16.82 14.47 10.70
CA ILE A 256 16.03 15.65 10.29
C ILE A 256 16.60 16.27 9.02
N GLU A 257 17.93 16.30 8.91
CA GLU A 257 18.66 16.86 7.78
C GLU A 257 18.33 16.14 6.48
N THR A 258 18.39 14.80 6.48
CA THR A 258 18.00 14.01 5.30
C THR A 258 16.51 14.14 5.02
N SER A 259 15.67 14.15 6.06
CA SER A 259 14.22 14.33 5.93
C SER A 259 13.84 15.64 5.22
N GLU A 260 14.52 16.74 5.53
CA GLU A 260 14.37 18.04 4.88
C GLU A 260 14.93 18.01 3.45
N ALA A 261 16.13 17.47 3.26
CA ALA A 261 16.80 17.40 1.96
C ALA A 261 15.97 16.66 0.90
N ILE A 262 15.32 15.55 1.27
CA ILE A 262 14.42 14.79 0.37
C ILE A 262 13.32 15.68 -0.19
N LEU A 263 12.65 16.44 0.68
CA LEU A 263 11.50 17.26 0.29
C LEU A 263 11.92 18.55 -0.42
N THR A 264 13.03 19.16 -0.02
CA THR A 264 13.59 20.33 -0.70
C THR A 264 14.01 19.96 -2.13
N GLU A 265 14.63 18.79 -2.34
CA GLU A 265 14.99 18.34 -3.69
C GLU A 265 13.75 18.00 -4.53
N PHE A 266 12.72 17.39 -3.93
CA PHE A 266 11.45 17.16 -4.61
C PHE A 266 10.81 18.48 -5.05
N ASP A 267 10.67 19.44 -4.13
CA ASP A 267 10.06 20.75 -4.40
C ASP A 267 10.82 21.52 -5.49
N ARG A 268 12.16 21.46 -5.48
CA ARG A 268 13.00 22.06 -6.53
C ARG A 268 12.72 21.49 -7.92
N ARG A 269 12.41 20.19 -8.04
CA ARG A 269 12.09 19.54 -9.33
C ARG A 269 10.61 19.66 -9.70
N HIS A 270 9.76 19.70 -8.69
CA HIS A 270 8.31 19.61 -8.79
C HIS A 270 7.68 20.63 -7.82
N PRO A 271 7.69 21.92 -8.17
CA PRO A 271 7.18 22.98 -7.30
C PRO A 271 5.66 22.91 -7.12
N ASP A 272 5.13 23.79 -6.26
CA ASP A 272 3.70 24.07 -6.04
C ASP A 272 2.88 23.00 -5.29
N TYR A 273 3.53 21.97 -4.73
CA TYR A 273 2.84 21.02 -3.85
C TYR A 273 2.69 21.58 -2.42
N ILE A 274 1.46 21.96 -2.06
CA ILE A 274 1.12 22.46 -0.72
C ILE A 274 1.52 21.47 0.39
N SER A 275 1.31 20.17 0.16
CA SER A 275 1.62 19.11 1.13
C SER A 275 3.12 19.04 1.46
N ILE A 276 3.99 19.31 0.50
CA ILE A 276 5.45 19.33 0.67
C ILE A 276 5.85 20.52 1.55
N HIS A 277 5.35 21.71 1.22
CA HIS A 277 5.59 22.93 2.00
C HIS A 277 5.09 22.81 3.46
N LEU A 278 3.89 22.25 3.67
CA LEU A 278 3.37 21.99 5.02
C LEU A 278 4.29 21.08 5.83
N ARG A 279 4.83 20.04 5.20
CA ARG A 279 5.73 19.10 5.84
C ARG A 279 7.09 19.73 6.15
N LEU A 280 7.69 20.45 5.20
CA LEU A 280 8.94 21.20 5.39
C LEU A 280 8.83 22.20 6.55
N ILE A 281 7.77 23.01 6.59
CA ILE A 281 7.49 23.95 7.69
C ILE A 281 7.36 23.20 9.03
N SER A 282 6.71 22.02 9.02
CA SER A 282 6.54 21.23 10.24
C SER A 282 7.85 20.65 10.76
N ILE A 283 8.76 20.25 9.86
CA ILE A 283 10.12 19.77 10.17
C ILE A 283 10.93 20.92 10.77
N GLU A 284 10.98 22.07 10.11
CA GLU A 284 11.70 23.26 10.55
C GLU A 284 11.22 23.73 11.94
N ARG A 285 9.91 23.74 12.18
CA ARG A 285 9.34 24.01 13.51
C ARG A 285 9.85 23.03 14.58
N ARG A 286 9.84 21.72 14.28
CA ARG A 286 10.32 20.70 15.24
C ARG A 286 11.82 20.86 15.52
N LYS A 287 12.59 21.22 14.50
CA LYS A 287 14.02 21.55 14.61
C LYS A 287 14.25 22.75 15.53
N ALA A 288 13.52 23.86 15.32
CA ALA A 288 13.60 25.05 16.17
C ALA A 288 13.26 24.74 17.65
N ASN A 289 12.28 23.87 17.89
CA ASN A 289 11.84 23.51 19.24
C ASN A 289 12.82 22.67 20.05
N LYS A 290 13.83 22.03 19.43
CA LYS A 290 14.84 21.26 20.17
C LYS A 290 15.69 22.13 21.10
N ASN A 291 15.76 23.45 20.86
CA ASN A 291 16.70 24.36 21.54
C ASN A 291 16.14 25.07 22.79
N GLY A 292 14.93 24.75 23.26
CA GLY A 292 14.31 25.32 24.48
C GLY A 292 13.82 26.77 24.34
N ASN A 293 14.53 27.62 23.60
CA ASN A 293 14.07 28.94 23.17
C ASN A 293 14.07 29.03 21.63
N PRO A 294 12.97 28.61 20.97
CA PRO A 294 12.93 28.51 19.51
C PRO A 294 12.92 29.90 18.84
N ASP A 295 13.88 30.14 17.94
CA ASP A 295 13.78 31.22 16.97
C ASP A 295 12.92 30.76 15.78
N TYR A 296 11.82 31.47 15.56
CA TYR A 296 10.87 31.18 14.48
C TYR A 296 10.96 32.18 13.31
N SER A 297 11.97 33.06 13.30
CA SER A 297 12.10 34.12 12.30
C SER A 297 12.17 33.56 10.87
N SER A 298 12.99 32.52 10.66
CA SER A 298 13.07 31.80 9.38
C SER A 298 11.72 31.21 8.95
N LEU A 299 11.01 30.57 9.89
CA LEU A 299 9.73 29.92 9.61
C LEU A 299 8.64 30.93 9.24
N VAL A 300 8.62 32.09 9.92
CA VAL A 300 7.71 33.19 9.61
C VAL A 300 8.00 33.75 8.22
N ALA A 301 9.27 34.01 7.90
CA ALA A 301 9.67 34.47 6.57
C ALA A 301 9.27 33.49 5.47
N LYS A 302 9.33 32.17 5.73
CA LYS A 302 8.87 31.13 4.81
C LYS A 302 7.36 31.17 4.57
N TYR A 303 6.56 31.35 5.62
CA TYR A 303 5.12 31.57 5.47
C TYR A 303 4.81 32.85 4.69
N GLU A 304 5.48 33.96 5.00
CA GLU A 304 5.29 35.25 4.31
C GLU A 304 5.62 35.12 2.82
N ARG A 305 6.72 34.45 2.48
CA ARG A 305 7.09 34.15 1.10
C ARG A 305 6.02 33.30 0.41
N LEU A 306 5.50 32.27 1.05
CA LEU A 306 4.43 31.44 0.48
C LEU A 306 3.13 32.23 0.26
N ILE A 307 2.81 33.20 1.12
CA ILE A 307 1.67 34.10 0.94
C ILE A 307 1.91 35.04 -0.26
N GLN A 308 3.13 35.58 -0.38
CA GLN A 308 3.49 36.54 -1.42
C GLN A 308 3.60 35.90 -2.82
N ASP A 309 4.26 34.74 -2.90
CA ASP A 309 4.53 34.02 -4.16
C ASP A 309 3.34 33.12 -4.58
N SER A 310 2.22 33.17 -3.85
CA SER A 310 1.05 32.33 -4.10
C SER A 310 0.43 32.54 -5.49
N PRO A 311 0.05 31.47 -6.21
CA PRO A 311 -0.53 31.59 -7.56
C PRO A 311 -1.96 32.12 -7.57
N SER A 312 -2.66 32.11 -6.43
CA SER A 312 -4.00 32.67 -6.31
C SER A 312 -4.25 33.22 -4.90
N LYS A 313 -5.19 34.17 -4.80
CA LYS A 313 -5.62 34.73 -3.51
C LYS A 313 -6.11 33.65 -2.53
N LYS A 314 -6.75 32.58 -3.02
CA LYS A 314 -7.21 31.46 -2.19
C LYS A 314 -6.04 30.69 -1.55
N VAL A 315 -4.95 30.48 -2.30
CA VAL A 315 -3.73 29.83 -1.79
C VAL A 315 -3.00 30.75 -0.81
N ALA A 316 -2.95 32.06 -1.09
CA ALA A 316 -2.40 33.05 -0.16
C ALA A 316 -3.17 33.07 1.17
N SER A 317 -4.51 33.07 1.10
CA SER A 317 -5.39 32.98 2.27
C SER A 317 -5.18 31.69 3.05
N PHE A 318 -4.99 30.56 2.37
CA PHE A 318 -4.65 29.29 3.02
C PHE A 318 -3.37 29.41 3.86
N TRP A 319 -2.30 29.98 3.31
CA TRP A 319 -1.05 30.17 4.04
C TRP A 319 -1.17 31.20 5.16
N ALA A 320 -1.92 32.28 4.96
CA ALA A 320 -2.21 33.28 6.00
C ALA A 320 -2.97 32.66 7.19
N LEU A 321 -3.94 31.78 6.94
CA LEU A 321 -4.64 31.01 7.98
C LEU A 321 -3.66 30.14 8.78
N LYS A 322 -2.72 29.46 8.10
CA LYS A 322 -1.70 28.63 8.78
C LYS A 322 -0.74 29.50 9.60
N LEU A 323 -0.30 30.64 9.07
CA LEU A 323 0.57 31.59 9.78
C LEU A 323 -0.12 32.19 11.02
N ALA A 324 -1.39 32.59 10.92
CA ALA A 324 -2.16 33.11 12.05
C ALA A 324 -2.31 32.07 13.17
N ARG A 325 -2.62 30.81 12.81
CA ARG A 325 -2.63 29.68 13.77
C ARG A 325 -1.26 29.47 14.40
N PHE A 326 -0.20 29.57 13.60
CA PHE A 326 1.17 29.42 14.07
C PHE A 326 1.54 30.49 15.11
N HIS A 327 1.29 31.78 14.82
CA HIS A 327 1.51 32.87 15.78
C HIS A 327 0.73 32.67 17.09
N THR A 328 -0.52 32.24 16.99
CA THR A 328 -1.38 32.03 18.15
C THR A 328 -0.88 30.88 19.02
N ARG A 329 -0.56 29.74 18.40
CA ARG A 329 -0.26 28.49 19.12
C ARG A 329 1.17 28.39 19.63
N PHE A 330 2.15 28.84 18.84
CA PHE A 330 3.57 28.60 19.12
C PHE A 330 4.33 29.86 19.58
N ARG A 331 3.90 31.05 19.12
CA ARG A 331 4.51 32.33 19.53
C ARG A 331 3.72 33.06 20.60
N HIS A 332 2.49 32.62 20.88
CA HIS A 332 1.53 33.31 21.74
C HIS A 332 1.29 34.79 21.34
N ASP A 333 1.53 35.13 20.06
CA ASP A 333 1.40 36.49 19.53
C ASP A 333 0.07 36.66 18.81
N ARG A 334 -0.96 36.93 19.61
CA ARG A 334 -2.34 37.11 19.11
C ARG A 334 -2.52 38.39 18.32
N LYS A 335 -1.74 39.43 18.61
CA LYS A 335 -1.81 40.72 17.90
C LYS A 335 -1.35 40.53 16.47
N LEU A 336 -0.25 39.83 16.28
CA LEU A 336 0.27 39.53 14.95
C LEU A 336 -0.64 38.54 14.21
N ALA A 337 -1.17 37.51 14.87
CA ALA A 337 -2.17 36.63 14.26
C ALA A 337 -3.40 37.39 13.73
N LYS A 338 -3.94 38.33 14.53
CA LYS A 338 -5.06 39.20 14.13
C LYS A 338 -4.69 40.10 12.96
N LYS A 339 -3.47 40.65 12.95
CA LYS A 339 -2.96 41.48 11.84
C LYS A 339 -2.91 40.69 10.54
N VAL A 340 -2.31 39.49 10.56
CA VAL A 340 -2.22 38.59 9.39
C VAL A 340 -3.61 38.27 8.84
N LEU A 341 -4.58 37.94 9.70
CA LEU A 341 -5.96 37.67 9.27
C LEU A 341 -6.62 38.89 8.63
N LYS A 342 -6.48 40.07 9.22
CA LYS A 342 -7.05 41.31 8.65
C LYS A 342 -6.44 41.67 7.30
N GLU A 343 -5.13 41.49 7.14
CA GLU A 343 -4.45 41.69 5.86
C GLU A 343 -4.86 40.66 4.80
N ALA A 344 -5.11 39.41 5.20
CA ALA A 344 -5.65 38.41 4.30
C ALA A 344 -7.09 38.74 3.88
N ILE A 345 -7.94 39.17 4.83
CA ILE A 345 -9.33 39.57 4.56
C ILE A 345 -9.36 40.74 3.57
N SER A 346 -8.48 41.73 3.71
CA SER A 346 -8.47 42.87 2.78
C SER A 346 -8.13 42.48 1.33
N LYS A 347 -7.43 41.35 1.12
CA LYS A 347 -7.06 40.79 -0.18
C LYS A 347 -8.06 39.75 -0.70
N ASP A 348 -8.74 39.01 0.17
CA ASP A 348 -9.66 37.92 -0.15
C ASP A 348 -10.96 38.03 0.68
N LYS A 349 -11.74 39.07 0.39
CA LYS A 349 -12.85 39.57 1.22
C LYS A 349 -14.08 38.66 1.24
N ASP A 350 -14.23 37.77 0.26
CA ASP A 350 -15.32 36.80 0.14
C ASP A 350 -15.00 35.46 0.82
N ASN A 351 -13.83 35.31 1.44
CA ASN A 351 -13.39 34.05 2.02
C ASN A 351 -13.84 33.89 3.49
N VAL A 352 -14.95 33.16 3.66
CA VAL A 352 -15.58 32.84 4.97
C VAL A 352 -14.59 32.28 6.00
N GLN A 353 -13.63 31.45 5.57
CA GLN A 353 -12.68 30.79 6.47
C GLN A 353 -11.78 31.79 7.22
N LEU A 354 -11.47 32.94 6.61
CA LEU A 354 -10.70 34.01 7.26
C LEU A 354 -11.49 34.66 8.40
N TYR A 355 -12.78 34.90 8.19
CA TYR A 355 -13.67 35.47 9.21
C TYR A 355 -13.93 34.48 10.35
N LEU A 356 -14.17 33.20 10.03
CA LEU A 356 -14.28 32.15 11.05
C LEU A 356 -13.03 32.09 11.91
N GLN A 357 -11.84 32.10 11.29
CA GLN A 357 -10.59 32.05 12.04
C GLN A 357 -10.36 33.31 12.91
N LEU A 358 -10.85 34.47 12.49
CA LEU A 358 -10.79 35.71 13.27
C LEU A 358 -11.71 35.64 14.51
N VAL A 359 -12.89 35.05 14.36
CA VAL A 359 -13.82 34.79 15.47
C VAL A 359 -13.23 33.75 16.43
N ASP A 360 -12.72 32.62 15.93
CA ASP A 360 -12.02 31.60 16.74
C ASP A 360 -10.82 32.18 17.49
N LEU A 361 -10.07 33.08 16.82
CA LEU A 361 -9.00 33.81 17.47
C LEU A 361 -9.57 34.61 18.63
N ALA A 362 -10.62 35.41 18.43
CA ALA A 362 -11.23 36.19 19.51
C ALA A 362 -11.64 35.31 20.70
N TYR A 363 -12.36 34.20 20.48
CA TYR A 363 -12.79 33.26 21.52
C TYR A 363 -11.66 32.61 22.31
N SER A 364 -10.53 32.33 21.66
CA SER A 364 -9.42 31.63 22.31
C SER A 364 -8.64 32.48 23.32
N SER A 365 -9.03 33.73 23.61
CA SER A 365 -8.41 34.50 24.68
C SER A 365 -8.93 34.05 26.05
N SER A 366 -8.02 33.79 27.00
CA SER A 366 -8.39 33.49 28.39
C SER A 366 -9.11 34.65 29.10
N HIS A 367 -8.95 35.87 28.58
CA HIS A 367 -9.64 37.08 29.03
C HIS A 367 -10.35 37.73 27.84
N SER A 368 -11.02 36.91 27.00
CA SER A 368 -11.80 37.41 25.87
C SER A 368 -12.75 38.48 26.37
N ARG A 369 -12.51 39.74 25.98
CA ARG A 369 -13.48 40.80 26.25
C ARG A 369 -14.60 40.62 25.25
N ASP A 370 -15.84 40.69 25.70
CA ASP A 370 -17.03 40.61 24.83
C ASP A 370 -16.91 41.54 23.63
N SER A 371 -16.31 42.73 23.82
CA SER A 371 -16.04 43.69 22.75
C SER A 371 -15.14 43.17 21.62
N GLU A 372 -14.16 42.30 21.91
CA GLU A 372 -13.29 41.73 20.88
C GLU A 372 -13.99 40.65 20.06
N ILE A 373 -14.80 39.80 20.71
CA ILE A 373 -15.60 38.76 20.05
C ILE A 373 -16.68 39.43 19.19
N ILE A 374 -17.42 40.39 19.76
CA ILE A 374 -18.43 41.18 19.05
C ILE A 374 -17.81 41.87 17.83
N ALA A 375 -16.66 42.53 17.98
CA ALA A 375 -15.99 43.19 16.86
C ALA A 375 -15.55 42.21 15.75
N ALA A 376 -15.18 40.97 16.12
CA ALA A 376 -14.84 39.94 15.13
C ALA A 376 -16.08 39.50 14.35
N PHE A 377 -17.22 39.31 15.02
CA PHE A 377 -18.50 39.03 14.36
C PHE A 377 -18.97 40.19 13.49
N ASP A 378 -18.90 41.43 13.99
CA ASP A 378 -19.28 42.63 13.24
C ASP A 378 -18.49 42.74 11.93
N THR A 379 -17.20 42.40 11.97
CA THR A 379 -16.35 42.39 10.76
C THR A 379 -16.92 41.47 9.67
N ALA A 380 -17.57 40.36 10.03
CA ALA A 380 -18.18 39.44 9.09
C ALA A 380 -19.62 39.87 8.71
N VAL A 381 -20.45 40.20 9.69
CA VAL A 381 -21.86 40.60 9.49
C VAL A 381 -21.98 41.85 8.62
N ASP A 382 -21.08 42.82 8.83
CA ASP A 382 -21.08 44.09 8.10
C ASP A 382 -20.27 44.03 6.79
N SER A 383 -19.69 42.87 6.45
CA SER A 383 -18.95 42.70 5.19
C SER A 383 -19.88 42.85 4.00
N LYS A 384 -19.45 43.59 2.97
CA LYS A 384 -20.19 43.74 1.71
C LYS A 384 -19.80 42.68 0.67
N ASP A 385 -18.67 42.03 0.89
CA ASP A 385 -18.08 41.07 -0.05
C ASP A 385 -18.52 39.62 0.28
N LEU A 386 -18.98 39.37 1.51
CA LEU A 386 -19.61 38.10 1.88
C LEU A 386 -21.05 38.05 1.35
N GLY A 387 -21.47 36.85 0.92
CA GLY A 387 -22.84 36.60 0.51
C GLY A 387 -23.83 36.76 1.66
N LEU A 388 -25.10 36.96 1.32
CA LEU A 388 -26.15 37.24 2.28
C LEU A 388 -26.34 36.10 3.29
N GLU A 389 -26.26 34.86 2.82
CA GLU A 389 -26.37 33.66 3.66
C GLU A 389 -25.22 33.59 4.66
N GLU A 390 -23.97 33.77 4.22
CA GLU A 390 -22.81 33.73 5.09
C GLU A 390 -22.89 34.79 6.19
N ARG A 391 -23.27 36.02 5.83
CA ARG A 391 -23.47 37.13 6.79
C ARG A 391 -24.57 36.82 7.80
N TYR A 392 -25.67 36.22 7.33
CA TYR A 392 -26.76 35.79 8.20
C TYR A 392 -26.30 34.74 9.22
N GLN A 393 -25.49 33.77 8.81
CA GLN A 393 -24.93 32.75 9.71
C GLN A 393 -23.99 33.36 10.77
N PHE A 394 -23.16 34.34 10.40
CA PHE A 394 -22.37 35.09 11.40
C PHE A 394 -23.26 35.93 12.34
N SER A 395 -24.33 36.51 11.82
CA SER A 395 -25.28 37.29 12.62
C SER A 395 -26.00 36.43 13.65
N LEU A 396 -26.41 35.22 13.26
CA LEU A 396 -27.00 34.24 14.15
C LEU A 396 -26.03 33.84 15.26
N ARG A 397 -24.81 33.44 14.92
CA ARG A 397 -23.79 33.04 15.90
C ARG A 397 -23.42 34.16 16.87
N LYS A 398 -23.42 35.41 16.39
CA LYS A 398 -23.24 36.58 17.25
C LYS A 398 -24.41 36.74 18.24
N MET A 399 -25.64 36.49 17.80
CA MET A 399 -26.82 36.53 18.67
C MET A 399 -26.77 35.43 19.73
N GLU A 400 -26.43 34.20 19.35
CA GLU A 400 -26.20 33.07 20.26
C GLU A 400 -25.14 33.42 21.31
N PHE A 401 -24.00 33.99 20.89
CA PHE A 401 -22.97 34.47 21.81
C PHE A 401 -23.48 35.53 22.78
N LEU A 402 -24.24 36.51 22.28
CA LEU A 402 -24.77 37.60 23.11
C LEU A 402 -25.75 37.10 24.17
N GLU A 403 -26.55 36.07 23.84
CA GLU A 403 -27.51 35.44 24.73
C GLU A 403 -26.83 34.54 25.78
N GLU A 404 -25.88 33.71 25.36
CA GLU A 404 -25.29 32.67 26.22
C GLU A 404 -24.15 33.19 27.11
N MET A 405 -23.36 34.14 26.60
CA MET A 405 -22.05 34.46 27.18
C MET A 405 -21.88 35.93 27.59
N SER A 406 -22.70 36.84 27.05
CA SER A 406 -22.61 38.28 27.35
C SER A 406 -23.69 38.72 28.33
N GLY A 407 -23.33 39.54 29.32
CA GLY A 407 -24.29 40.10 30.28
C GLY A 407 -25.02 41.37 29.80
N ASP A 408 -24.70 41.90 28.62
CA ASP A 408 -25.25 43.17 28.12
C ASP A 408 -26.51 42.96 27.26
N ILE A 409 -27.66 42.97 27.92
CA ILE A 409 -28.99 42.82 27.31
C ILE A 409 -29.27 43.93 26.27
N SER A 410 -28.72 45.13 26.45
CA SER A 410 -28.95 46.24 25.51
C SER A 410 -28.31 45.93 24.15
N ARG A 411 -27.11 45.36 24.16
CA ARG A 411 -26.43 44.92 22.93
C ARG A 411 -27.13 43.75 22.26
N LEU A 412 -27.67 42.81 23.05
CA LEU A 412 -28.48 41.72 22.53
C LEU A 412 -29.71 42.25 21.78
N HIS A 413 -30.52 43.10 22.42
CA HIS A 413 -31.69 43.70 21.76
C HIS A 413 -31.33 44.45 20.49
N GLN A 414 -30.29 45.29 20.52
CA GLN A 414 -29.83 46.01 19.33
C GLN A 414 -29.41 45.06 18.20
N HIS A 415 -28.77 43.94 18.54
CA HIS A 415 -28.33 42.97 17.54
C HIS A 415 -29.48 42.12 17.00
N ILE A 416 -30.50 41.79 17.81
CA ILE A 416 -31.73 41.13 17.36
C ILE A 416 -32.42 41.97 16.28
N GLU A 417 -32.56 43.27 16.49
CA GLU A 417 -33.14 44.17 15.48
C GLU A 417 -32.35 44.15 14.16
N LYS A 418 -31.01 44.17 14.23
CA LYS A 418 -30.13 44.04 13.06
C LYS A 418 -30.29 42.69 12.36
N HIS A 419 -30.38 41.60 13.13
CA HIS A 419 -30.55 40.26 12.58
C HIS A 419 -31.88 40.10 11.85
N LEU A 420 -32.98 40.57 12.45
CA LEU A 420 -34.30 40.57 11.83
C LEU A 420 -34.36 41.46 10.58
N ALA A 421 -33.64 42.59 10.59
CA ALA A 421 -33.50 43.43 9.40
C ALA A 421 -32.78 42.69 8.27
N LEU A 422 -31.73 41.91 8.59
CA LEU A 422 -31.01 41.09 7.63
C LEU A 422 -31.88 39.94 7.09
N GLU A 423 -32.66 39.27 7.95
CA GLU A 423 -33.60 38.21 7.55
C GLU A 423 -34.63 38.70 6.53
N LYS A 424 -35.15 39.93 6.69
CA LYS A 424 -36.10 40.55 5.76
C LYS A 424 -35.53 40.83 4.37
N THR A 425 -34.20 40.80 4.20
CA THR A 425 -33.57 41.00 2.88
C THR A 425 -33.56 39.73 2.02
N PHE A 426 -33.96 38.58 2.57
CA PHE A 426 -34.08 37.34 1.82
C PHE A 426 -35.40 37.27 1.06
N ASP A 427 -35.35 36.96 -0.24
CA ASP A 427 -36.54 36.70 -1.07
C ASP A 427 -37.25 35.40 -0.66
N THR A 428 -36.47 34.40 -0.23
CA THR A 428 -36.95 33.14 0.33
C THR A 428 -36.35 32.95 1.72
N PRO A 429 -37.13 32.57 2.75
CA PRO A 429 -36.63 32.43 4.10
C PRO A 429 -35.37 31.55 4.16
N PRO A 430 -34.33 31.92 4.93
CA PRO A 430 -33.13 31.12 5.07
C PRO A 430 -33.50 29.71 5.55
N GLN A 431 -32.91 28.69 4.92
CA GLN A 431 -33.32 27.31 5.15
C GLN A 431 -33.07 26.92 6.62
N MET A 432 -34.10 26.38 7.26
CA MET A 432 -34.01 25.81 8.61
C MET A 432 -33.86 24.29 8.49
N THR A 433 -32.84 23.73 9.12
CA THR A 433 -32.67 22.29 9.36
C THR A 433 -33.47 21.87 10.58
N ILE A 434 -34.03 20.66 10.59
CA ILE A 434 -34.65 20.09 11.79
C ILE A 434 -33.62 19.23 12.50
N PHE A 435 -33.20 19.64 13.70
CA PHE A 435 -32.35 18.84 14.59
C PHE A 435 -33.19 18.37 15.77
N HIS A 436 -33.38 17.05 15.90
CA HIS A 436 -34.20 16.45 16.97
C HIS A 436 -35.61 17.05 17.09
N GLY A 437 -36.28 17.30 15.97
CA GLY A 437 -37.63 17.90 15.94
C GLY A 437 -37.67 19.41 16.20
N LYS A 438 -36.53 20.06 16.46
CA LYS A 438 -36.43 21.52 16.61
C LYS A 438 -35.88 22.15 15.33
N ARG A 439 -36.43 23.30 14.93
CA ARG A 439 -35.93 24.07 13.79
C ARG A 439 -34.64 24.79 14.20
N VAL A 440 -33.58 24.61 13.42
CA VAL A 440 -32.24 25.21 13.60
C VAL A 440 -31.76 25.72 12.23
N PRO A 441 -31.11 26.87 12.10
CA PRO A 441 -30.64 27.37 10.79
C PRO A 441 -29.66 26.41 10.08
N LEU A 442 -29.70 26.35 8.74
CA LEU A 442 -28.90 25.43 7.92
C LEU A 442 -27.40 25.80 7.92
N PHE A 443 -26.55 24.85 8.27
CA PHE A 443 -25.09 24.98 8.21
C PHE A 443 -24.54 24.22 6.99
N LYS A 444 -24.03 24.92 5.97
CA LYS A 444 -23.48 24.27 4.75
C LYS A 444 -22.12 23.58 4.96
N GLU A 445 -21.43 23.78 6.09
CA GLU A 445 -20.07 23.25 6.29
C GLU A 445 -19.91 22.18 7.41
N THR A 446 -20.97 21.68 8.05
CA THR A 446 -20.83 20.69 9.15
C THR A 446 -21.80 19.51 9.10
N LEU A 447 -22.62 19.36 8.06
CA LEU A 447 -23.40 18.14 7.89
C LEU A 447 -22.54 17.04 7.27
N PRO A 448 -22.33 15.89 7.95
CA PRO A 448 -21.69 14.75 7.32
C PRO A 448 -22.52 14.30 6.11
N GLN A 449 -21.84 14.05 4.98
CA GLN A 449 -22.43 13.81 3.64
C GLN A 449 -23.63 12.84 3.63
N HIS A 450 -23.67 11.87 4.55
CA HIS A 450 -24.71 10.83 4.62
C HIS A 450 -26.13 11.34 4.91
N LEU A 451 -26.31 12.59 5.37
CA LEU A 451 -27.63 13.18 5.63
C LEU A 451 -28.22 13.93 4.41
N VAL A 452 -27.42 14.16 3.37
CA VAL A 452 -27.86 14.87 2.15
C VAL A 452 -28.55 13.92 1.16
N ASP A 453 -28.20 12.64 1.18
CA ASP A 453 -28.64 11.67 0.15
C ASP A 453 -30.00 11.00 0.40
N GLN A 454 -30.69 11.27 1.52
CA GLN A 454 -31.94 10.58 1.87
C GLN A 454 -33.24 11.28 1.45
N LYS A 455 -33.19 12.44 0.78
CA LYS A 455 -34.41 13.18 0.38
C LYS A 455 -34.89 12.96 -1.06
N HIS A 456 -34.24 12.10 -1.82
CA HIS A 456 -34.73 11.68 -3.14
C HIS A 456 -34.89 10.18 -3.19
N LEU A 457 -35.96 9.65 -2.58
CA LEU A 457 -36.66 8.43 -3.01
C LEU A 457 -37.92 8.24 -2.17
N LYS A 458 -39.05 8.12 -2.88
CA LYS A 458 -40.39 7.63 -2.47
C LYS A 458 -41.42 8.67 -2.00
N GLU A 459 -42.02 9.36 -2.96
CA GLU A 459 -43.49 9.45 -3.01
C GLU A 459 -43.97 8.29 -3.90
N GLU A 460 -44.62 7.29 -3.32
CA GLU A 460 -45.39 6.27 -4.05
C GLU A 460 -46.87 6.48 -3.74
N GLU A 461 -47.68 6.64 -4.78
CA GLU A 461 -49.15 6.74 -4.76
C GLU A 461 -49.81 5.48 -4.18
N PRO A 462 -51.04 5.57 -3.61
CA PRO A 462 -51.72 4.43 -3.02
C PRO A 462 -52.41 3.55 -4.09
N PRO A 463 -52.55 2.22 -3.87
CA PRO A 463 -52.97 1.30 -4.92
C PRO A 463 -54.50 1.27 -5.13
N GLU A 464 -54.91 1.23 -6.40
CA GLU A 464 -56.28 0.99 -6.85
C GLU A 464 -56.78 -0.42 -6.49
N LYS A 465 -58.07 -0.50 -6.16
CA LYS A 465 -58.80 -1.73 -5.83
C LYS A 465 -58.96 -2.64 -7.05
N ARG A 466 -58.56 -3.91 -6.93
CA ARG A 466 -58.89 -4.97 -7.90
C ARG A 466 -60.38 -5.37 -7.82
N PRO A 467 -61.05 -5.65 -8.95
CA PRO A 467 -62.42 -6.16 -8.95
C PRO A 467 -62.44 -7.69 -8.76
N LYS A 468 -63.52 -8.18 -8.15
CA LYS A 468 -63.86 -9.59 -7.98
C LYS A 468 -64.36 -10.19 -9.31
N THR A 469 -64.01 -11.44 -9.58
CA THR A 469 -64.71 -12.35 -10.51
C THR A 469 -64.33 -13.76 -10.06
N GLU A 470 -65.16 -14.41 -9.25
CA GLU A 470 -66.23 -15.34 -9.64
C GLU A 470 -65.76 -16.54 -10.49
N ILE A 471 -65.89 -17.68 -9.82
CA ILE A 471 -65.78 -19.09 -10.18
C ILE A 471 -66.52 -19.42 -11.49
N MET A 472 -65.97 -20.31 -12.33
CA MET A 472 -66.68 -21.49 -12.83
C MET A 472 -65.74 -22.48 -13.56
N ASP A 473 -65.90 -23.74 -13.13
CA ASP A 473 -65.44 -25.05 -13.61
C ASP A 473 -63.94 -25.42 -13.64
#